data_AF-A0A3N5VNE3-F1
#
_entry.id   AF-A0A3N5VNE3-F1
#
_cell.length_a   1.000
_cell.length_b   1.000
_cell.length_c   1.000
_cell.angle_alpha   90.00
_cell.angle_beta   90.00
_cell.angle_gamma   90.00
#
_symmetry.space_group_name_H-M   'P 1'
#
loop_
_entity.id
_entity.type
_entity.pdbx_description
1 polymer ?
#
loop_
_entity_poly.entity_id
_entity_poly.type
_entity_poly.pdbx_seq_one_letter_code
_entity_poly.pdbx_strand_id
1 'polypeptide(L)'
;VYWTGLLAQADADIKIAWRTGPPADPVPTSNGDMLGALTAPDEYNVVSYVPQISADQLRAAGSNYPESITRRYVRLPETTPERVLGLAREITQAALTPYDRAVAIEAYLRTFPYTLEVGPPPSGRDVVDYFLFTAQQGYCDYYATAMVVLARAVGLPARIVVGYTSGEYDARSAEYIIRKENAHSWAEVYFSGFGWVEFEPTAGQPSIDRLGDGNATGPPPSLPAGQQAVSWLKTSWRGLVTSLGGQVLIGGMVLIALFFLWQVGEIGFLHLIPAPKAVSRIYSQVEKASSRLLPDLPGGHTPHQLQVALTNRLKGAHNRLLGKVFSPVDSEIEAVVTLHVAQVFSQHLPAKSQIRAGIRAWSRLRWRLWLANGWMR
;
A
#
# COMPACT_ATOMS: atom_id res chain seq x y z
N VAL A 1 -8.21 -5.90 -15.30
CA VAL A 1 -8.49 -7.34 -15.17
C VAL A 1 -7.51 -7.90 -14.16
N TYR A 2 -7.98 -8.68 -13.20
CA TYR A 2 -7.17 -9.34 -12.19
C TYR A 2 -7.45 -10.85 -12.25
N TRP A 3 -6.42 -11.67 -12.18
CA TRP A 3 -6.52 -13.12 -12.01
C TRP A 3 -5.20 -13.62 -11.42
N THR A 4 -5.24 -14.81 -10.84
CA THR A 4 -4.04 -15.52 -10.36
C THR A 4 -3.57 -16.51 -11.42
N GLY A 5 -2.27 -16.61 -11.68
CA GLY A 5 -1.69 -17.57 -12.63
C GLY A 5 -1.80 -17.16 -14.10
N LEU A 6 -1.75 -18.15 -14.99
CA LEU A 6 -1.84 -17.96 -16.44
C LEU A 6 -3.30 -17.97 -16.89
N LEU A 7 -3.74 -16.88 -17.49
CA LEU A 7 -5.09 -16.76 -18.05
C LEU A 7 -5.31 -17.84 -19.12
N ALA A 8 -6.27 -18.75 -18.89
CA ALA A 8 -6.62 -19.81 -19.83
C ALA A 8 -7.91 -19.48 -20.58
N GLN A 9 -8.93 -18.99 -19.88
CA GLN A 9 -10.22 -18.62 -20.46
C GLN A 9 -10.87 -17.48 -19.67
N ALA A 10 -11.66 -16.66 -20.35
CA ALA A 10 -12.62 -15.76 -19.71
C ALA A 10 -13.94 -15.76 -20.47
N ASP A 11 -15.03 -15.46 -19.78
CA ASP A 11 -16.37 -15.28 -20.36
C ASP A 11 -16.66 -13.83 -20.80
N ALA A 12 -15.62 -12.99 -20.80
CA ALA A 12 -15.67 -11.60 -21.20
C ALA A 12 -14.72 -11.33 -22.38
N ASP A 13 -15.02 -10.28 -23.14
CA ASP A 13 -14.15 -9.78 -24.20
C ASP A 13 -12.86 -9.19 -23.62
N ILE A 14 -11.86 -10.05 -23.41
CA ILE A 14 -10.53 -9.68 -22.94
C ILE A 14 -9.61 -9.42 -24.13
N LYS A 15 -9.13 -8.19 -24.24
CA LYS A 15 -8.05 -7.81 -25.17
C LYS A 15 -6.72 -8.13 -24.51
N ILE A 16 -6.02 -9.13 -25.04
CA ILE A 16 -4.69 -9.53 -24.55
C ILE A 16 -3.60 -8.94 -25.44
N ALA A 17 -2.64 -8.27 -24.83
CA ALA A 17 -1.42 -7.84 -25.49
C ALA A 17 -0.37 -8.95 -25.37
N TRP A 18 -0.10 -9.65 -26.47
CA TRP A 18 0.96 -10.64 -26.57
C TRP A 18 2.20 -10.03 -27.22
N ARG A 19 3.38 -10.35 -26.69
CA ARG A 19 4.63 -10.17 -27.44
C ARG A 19 4.93 -11.37 -28.32
N THR A 20 4.77 -12.55 -27.74
CA THR A 20 4.81 -13.83 -28.44
C THR A 20 3.53 -14.54 -28.07
N GLY A 21 2.68 -14.82 -29.05
CA GLY A 21 1.46 -15.58 -28.81
C GLY A 21 1.79 -17.00 -28.39
N PRO A 22 0.93 -17.67 -27.62
CA PRO A 22 1.09 -19.09 -27.37
C PRO A 22 1.09 -19.84 -28.72
N PRO A 23 1.90 -20.90 -28.88
CA PRO A 23 1.71 -21.91 -29.91
C PRO A 23 0.25 -22.39 -29.95
N ALA A 24 -0.15 -22.97 -31.09
CA ALA A 24 -1.50 -23.53 -31.26
C ALA A 24 -1.83 -24.72 -30.33
N ASP A 25 -0.91 -25.11 -29.45
CA ASP A 25 -1.09 -26.20 -28.49
C ASP A 25 -2.01 -25.78 -27.33
N PRO A 26 -2.89 -26.66 -26.84
CA PRO A 26 -3.92 -26.33 -25.86
C PRO A 26 -3.38 -26.13 -24.43
N VAL A 27 -2.07 -26.22 -24.21
CA VAL A 27 -1.47 -25.98 -22.88
C VAL A 27 -0.98 -24.52 -22.80
N PRO A 28 -1.54 -23.70 -21.90
CA PRO A 28 -1.19 -22.28 -21.72
C PRO A 28 0.28 -22.02 -21.36
N THR A 29 1.04 -23.07 -21.01
CA THR A 29 2.46 -22.99 -20.62
C THR A 29 3.41 -22.91 -21.82
N SER A 30 2.92 -23.08 -23.04
CA SER A 30 3.77 -23.05 -24.21
C SER A 30 4.14 -21.60 -24.57
N ASN A 31 5.31 -21.13 -24.12
CA ASN A 31 6.09 -19.99 -24.63
C ASN A 31 5.40 -18.62 -24.88
N GLY A 32 4.15 -18.43 -24.46
CA GLY A 32 3.44 -17.16 -24.59
C GLY A 32 4.03 -16.09 -23.66
N ASP A 33 4.34 -14.92 -24.22
CA ASP A 33 4.82 -13.75 -23.46
C ASP A 33 3.71 -12.70 -23.43
N MET A 34 2.76 -12.86 -22.50
CA MET A 34 1.69 -11.88 -22.26
C MET A 34 2.26 -10.64 -21.55
N LEU A 35 1.87 -9.45 -22.04
CA LEU A 35 2.24 -8.15 -21.49
C LEU A 35 1.13 -7.51 -20.66
N GLY A 36 -0.11 -7.90 -20.88
CA GLY A 36 -1.25 -7.39 -20.16
C GLY A 36 -2.56 -7.78 -20.81
N ALA A 37 -3.64 -7.59 -20.06
CA ALA A 37 -4.98 -7.86 -20.52
C ALA A 37 -5.94 -6.74 -20.07
N LEU A 38 -6.87 -6.39 -20.95
CA LEU A 38 -7.87 -5.36 -20.73
C LEU A 38 -9.26 -5.95 -20.95
N THR A 39 -10.19 -5.63 -20.06
CA THR A 39 -11.62 -6.00 -20.19
C THR A 39 -12.44 -4.75 -19.93
N ALA A 40 -13.60 -4.65 -20.57
CA ALA A 40 -14.60 -3.61 -20.35
C ALA A 40 -15.62 -3.92 -19.23
N PRO A 41 -16.12 -5.17 -19.07
CA PRO A 41 -17.09 -5.46 -18.03
C PRO A 41 -16.52 -5.37 -16.60
N ASP A 42 -17.38 -4.95 -15.68
CA ASP A 42 -17.07 -4.87 -14.24
C ASP A 42 -17.13 -6.25 -13.55
N GLU A 43 -17.84 -7.22 -14.13
CA GLU A 43 -17.97 -8.59 -13.64
C GLU A 43 -17.64 -9.58 -14.77
N TYR A 44 -16.84 -10.61 -14.46
CA TYR A 44 -16.40 -11.62 -15.41
C TYR A 44 -15.88 -12.85 -14.66
N ASN A 45 -16.01 -14.02 -15.28
CA ASN A 45 -15.40 -15.26 -14.84
C ASN A 45 -14.10 -15.51 -15.59
N VAL A 46 -13.09 -15.97 -14.85
CA VAL A 46 -11.80 -16.36 -15.40
C VAL A 46 -11.45 -17.77 -14.96
N VAL A 47 -10.96 -18.56 -15.91
CA VAL A 47 -10.24 -19.80 -15.62
C VAL A 47 -8.77 -19.52 -15.84
N SER A 48 -7.97 -19.74 -14.79
CA SER A 48 -6.53 -19.60 -14.84
C SER A 48 -5.84 -20.88 -14.45
N TYR A 49 -4.71 -21.14 -15.09
CA TYR A 49 -3.81 -22.22 -14.75
C TYR A 49 -2.74 -21.73 -13.79
N VAL A 50 -2.66 -22.35 -12.61
CA VAL A 50 -1.62 -22.06 -11.61
C VAL A 50 -0.60 -23.21 -11.63
N PRO A 51 0.54 -23.05 -12.33
CA PRO A 51 1.53 -24.11 -12.43
C PRO A 51 2.14 -24.41 -11.06
N GLN A 52 2.14 -25.69 -10.67
CA GLN A 52 2.86 -26.17 -9.49
C GLN A 52 4.21 -26.70 -9.95
N ILE A 53 5.25 -25.86 -9.91
CA ILE A 53 6.61 -26.23 -10.32
C ILE A 53 7.47 -26.37 -9.07
N SER A 54 8.06 -27.55 -8.90
CA SER A 54 8.97 -27.84 -7.78
C SER A 54 10.33 -27.17 -7.96
N ALA A 55 11.02 -26.93 -6.85
CA ALA A 55 12.39 -26.43 -6.84
C ALA A 55 13.34 -27.35 -7.62
N ASP A 56 13.18 -28.68 -7.51
CA ASP A 56 14.03 -29.64 -8.21
C ASP A 56 13.82 -29.59 -9.73
N GLN A 57 12.59 -29.38 -10.20
CA GLN A 57 12.31 -29.12 -11.62
C GLN A 57 13.01 -27.84 -12.11
N LEU A 58 13.01 -26.78 -11.30
CA LEU A 58 13.68 -25.51 -11.64
C LEU A 58 15.20 -25.62 -11.57
N ARG A 59 15.76 -26.39 -10.65
CA ARG A 59 17.21 -26.70 -10.60
C ARG A 59 17.66 -27.51 -11.81
N ALA A 60 16.81 -28.42 -12.28
CA ALA A 60 17.03 -29.18 -13.51
C ALA A 60 16.83 -28.34 -14.79
N ALA A 61 16.23 -27.14 -14.68
CA ALA A 61 16.11 -26.24 -15.80
C ALA A 61 17.51 -25.75 -16.23
N GLY A 62 17.86 -26.03 -17.48
CA GLY A 62 19.10 -25.54 -18.07
C GLY A 62 19.09 -24.03 -18.31
N SER A 63 20.23 -23.51 -18.77
CA SER A 63 20.43 -22.09 -19.13
C SER A 63 20.24 -21.81 -20.62
N ASN A 64 19.70 -22.76 -21.39
CA ASN A 64 19.46 -22.62 -22.83
C ASN A 64 18.12 -21.92 -23.07
N TYR A 65 18.14 -20.59 -23.06
CA TYR A 65 16.94 -19.77 -23.24
C TYR A 65 16.66 -19.45 -24.72
N PRO A 66 15.39 -19.29 -25.13
CA PRO A 66 15.06 -18.81 -26.47
C PRO A 66 15.67 -17.43 -26.76
N GLU A 67 16.12 -17.20 -27.99
CA GLU A 67 16.75 -15.94 -28.40
C GLU A 67 15.82 -14.73 -28.21
N SER A 68 14.52 -14.91 -28.43
CA SER A 68 13.50 -13.88 -28.21
C SER A 68 13.47 -13.39 -26.75
N ILE A 69 13.72 -14.28 -25.81
CA ILE A 69 13.77 -13.99 -24.38
C ILE A 69 15.08 -13.30 -24.02
N THR A 70 16.23 -13.88 -24.38
CA THR A 70 17.55 -13.33 -24.00
C THR A 70 17.77 -11.93 -24.57
N ARG A 71 17.37 -11.68 -25.82
CA ARG A 71 17.48 -10.38 -26.49
C ARG A 71 16.80 -9.26 -25.70
N ARG A 72 15.76 -9.54 -24.92
CA ARG A 72 15.02 -8.50 -24.18
C ARG A 72 15.31 -8.51 -22.68
N TYR A 73 15.44 -9.70 -22.11
CA TYR A 73 15.28 -9.90 -20.67
C TYR A 73 16.56 -10.19 -19.91
N VAL A 74 17.71 -10.22 -20.58
CA VAL A 74 19.03 -10.31 -19.93
C VAL A 74 19.78 -8.97 -19.97
N ARG A 75 19.47 -8.10 -20.93
CA ARG A 75 20.22 -6.85 -21.13
C ARG A 75 20.00 -5.83 -19.99
N LEU A 76 21.09 -5.17 -19.64
CA LEU A 76 21.16 -4.01 -18.76
C LEU A 76 21.78 -2.82 -19.52
N PRO A 77 21.46 -1.57 -19.14
CA PRO A 77 22.16 -0.40 -19.66
C PRO A 77 23.67 -0.48 -19.40
N GLU A 78 24.48 0.07 -20.31
CA GLU A 78 25.94 0.20 -20.10
C GLU A 78 26.28 1.10 -18.91
N THR A 79 25.33 1.94 -18.49
CA THR A 79 25.45 2.82 -17.32
C THR A 79 25.19 2.11 -15.99
N THR A 80 24.82 0.82 -15.98
CA THR A 80 24.61 0.08 -14.73
C THR A 80 25.92 0.03 -13.94
N PRO A 81 25.94 0.45 -12.66
CA PRO A 81 27.19 0.54 -11.90
C PRO A 81 27.87 -0.83 -11.69
N GLU A 82 29.19 -0.87 -11.85
CA GLU A 82 29.99 -2.11 -11.71
C GLU A 82 29.81 -2.77 -10.34
N ARG A 83 29.61 -1.99 -9.27
CA ARG A 83 29.37 -2.55 -7.93
C ARG A 83 28.05 -3.32 -7.81
N VAL A 84 27.03 -2.98 -8.62
CA VAL A 84 25.79 -3.77 -8.72
C VAL A 84 26.08 -5.11 -9.40
N LEU A 85 26.86 -5.09 -10.49
CA LEU A 85 27.27 -6.31 -11.20
C LEU A 85 28.19 -7.20 -10.34
N GLY A 86 29.10 -6.58 -9.57
CA GLY A 86 29.96 -7.22 -8.60
C GLY A 86 29.17 -7.93 -7.51
N LEU A 87 28.21 -7.23 -6.89
CA LEU A 87 27.33 -7.81 -5.87
C LEU A 87 26.55 -9.01 -6.41
N ALA A 88 25.99 -8.90 -7.63
CA ALA A 88 25.26 -10.00 -8.24
C ALA A 88 26.12 -11.26 -8.40
N ARG A 89 27.37 -11.11 -8.87
CA ARG A 89 28.33 -12.23 -8.96
C ARG A 89 28.71 -12.78 -7.59
N GLU A 90 28.92 -11.91 -6.60
CA GLU A 90 29.29 -12.30 -5.24
C GLU A 90 28.21 -13.14 -4.56
N ILE A 91 26.96 -12.67 -4.54
CA ILE A 91 25.86 -13.36 -3.85
C ILE A 91 25.47 -14.67 -4.55
N THR A 92 25.84 -14.83 -5.83
CA THR A 92 25.53 -16.03 -6.62
C THR A 92 26.71 -16.97 -6.82
N GLN A 93 27.90 -16.66 -6.29
CA GLN A 93 29.12 -17.42 -6.58
C GLN A 93 29.05 -18.90 -6.20
N ALA A 94 28.31 -19.23 -5.14
CA ALA A 94 28.15 -20.60 -4.64
C ALA A 94 26.97 -21.34 -5.28
N ALA A 95 26.14 -20.64 -6.06
CA ALA A 95 24.94 -21.20 -6.66
C ALA A 95 25.21 -21.83 -8.03
N LEU A 96 24.96 -23.14 -8.11
CA LEU A 96 25.29 -23.96 -9.29
C LEU A 96 24.26 -23.85 -10.41
N THR A 97 22.98 -23.69 -10.06
CA THR A 97 21.88 -23.67 -11.03
C THR A 97 21.30 -22.27 -11.21
N PRO A 98 20.65 -21.96 -12.35
CA PRO A 98 19.92 -20.71 -12.52
C PRO A 98 18.91 -20.43 -11.40
N TYR A 99 18.26 -21.48 -10.90
CA TYR A 99 17.28 -21.40 -9.82
C TYR A 99 17.95 -21.00 -8.50
N ASP A 100 19.03 -21.68 -8.11
CA ASP A 100 19.73 -21.38 -6.86
C ASP A 100 20.32 -19.96 -6.87
N ARG A 101 20.70 -19.44 -8.05
CA ARG A 101 21.14 -18.04 -8.20
C ARG A 101 19.99 -17.07 -7.94
N ALA A 102 18.81 -17.33 -8.50
CA ALA A 102 17.63 -16.51 -8.25
C ALA A 102 17.25 -16.54 -6.75
N VAL A 103 17.24 -17.73 -6.13
CA VAL A 103 16.99 -17.89 -4.69
C VAL A 103 18.01 -17.13 -3.84
N ALA A 104 19.30 -17.17 -4.18
CA ALA A 104 20.33 -16.44 -3.45
C ALA A 104 20.13 -14.92 -3.52
N ILE A 105 19.75 -14.39 -4.70
CA ILE A 105 19.44 -12.97 -4.87
C ILE A 105 18.19 -12.60 -4.06
N GLU A 106 17.12 -13.39 -4.14
CA GLU A 106 15.89 -13.17 -3.39
C GLU A 106 16.16 -13.16 -1.87
N ALA A 107 16.89 -14.17 -1.37
CA ALA A 107 17.26 -14.26 0.03
C ALA A 107 18.09 -13.06 0.51
N TYR A 108 19.05 -12.60 -0.30
CA TYR A 108 19.84 -11.41 0.00
C TYR A 108 18.95 -10.16 0.11
N LEU A 109 18.06 -9.93 -0.86
CA LEU A 109 17.20 -8.75 -0.86
C LEU A 109 16.24 -8.74 0.32
N ARG A 110 15.72 -9.91 0.72
CA ARG A 110 14.83 -10.06 1.88
C ARG A 110 15.50 -9.76 3.22
N THR A 111 16.81 -9.49 3.26
CA THR A 111 17.50 -9.00 4.47
C THR A 111 17.26 -7.51 4.74
N PHE A 112 16.83 -6.75 3.73
CA PHE A 112 16.52 -5.32 3.89
C PHE A 112 15.11 -5.12 4.50
N PRO A 113 14.93 -4.09 5.36
CA PRO A 113 13.62 -3.74 5.90
C PRO A 113 12.68 -3.12 4.86
N TYR A 114 11.41 -3.52 4.94
CA TYR A 114 10.33 -2.92 4.17
C TYR A 114 9.84 -1.63 4.81
N THR A 115 9.68 -0.56 4.01
CA THR A 115 9.09 0.71 4.44
C THR A 115 8.57 1.53 3.26
N LEU A 116 7.47 2.25 3.49
CA LEU A 116 6.94 3.27 2.57
C LEU A 116 7.59 4.64 2.79
N GLU A 117 8.35 4.80 3.88
CA GLU A 117 8.99 6.06 4.29
C GLU A 117 10.42 6.16 3.74
N VAL A 118 10.54 6.07 2.41
CA VAL A 118 11.81 6.26 1.69
C VAL A 118 11.71 7.49 0.79
N GLY A 119 12.65 8.40 0.94
CA GLY A 119 12.80 9.53 0.03
C GLY A 119 13.14 9.08 -1.39
N PRO A 120 12.89 9.92 -2.41
CA PRO A 120 13.29 9.57 -3.77
C PRO A 120 14.83 9.42 -3.86
N PRO A 121 15.33 8.53 -4.74
CA PRO A 121 16.75 8.45 -4.99
C PRO A 121 17.27 9.81 -5.50
N PRO A 122 18.49 10.23 -5.14
CA PRO A 122 19.07 11.47 -5.65
C PRO A 122 19.08 11.50 -7.18
N SER A 123 18.84 12.69 -7.76
CA SER A 123 18.86 12.88 -9.21
C SER A 123 20.18 12.39 -9.82
N GLY A 124 20.08 11.64 -10.93
CA GLY A 124 21.25 11.09 -11.64
C GLY A 124 21.88 9.86 -10.99
N ARG A 125 21.35 9.37 -9.86
CA ARG A 125 21.80 8.13 -9.24
C ARG A 125 20.97 6.95 -9.75
N ASP A 126 21.64 5.83 -10.03
CA ASP A 126 20.96 4.58 -10.34
C ASP A 126 20.12 4.12 -9.12
N VAL A 127 18.88 3.73 -9.39
CA VAL A 127 17.89 3.42 -8.35
C VAL A 127 18.26 2.13 -7.59
N VAL A 128 18.77 1.13 -8.31
CA VAL A 128 19.16 -0.15 -7.73
C VAL A 128 20.42 0.02 -6.91
N ASP A 129 21.40 0.76 -7.43
CA ASP A 129 22.58 1.19 -6.70
C ASP A 129 22.27 1.92 -5.38
N TYR A 130 21.36 2.90 -5.44
CA TYR A 130 20.95 3.64 -4.26
C TYR A 130 20.28 2.74 -3.23
N PHE A 131 19.38 1.86 -3.67
CA PHE A 131 18.71 0.92 -2.79
C PHE A 131 19.67 -0.05 -2.12
N LEU A 132 20.54 -0.73 -2.89
CA LEU A 132 21.42 -1.78 -2.38
C LEU A 132 22.51 -1.27 -1.43
N PHE A 133 23.01 -0.05 -1.66
CA PHE A 133 24.24 0.44 -0.99
C PHE A 133 24.06 1.74 -0.20
N THR A 134 22.86 2.32 -0.14
CA THR A 134 22.64 3.57 0.58
C THR A 134 21.34 3.59 1.35
N ALA A 135 20.20 3.35 0.71
CA ALA A 135 18.92 3.31 1.42
C ALA A 135 18.81 2.03 2.26
N GLN A 136 19.13 0.88 1.66
CA GLN A 136 19.00 -0.47 2.26
C GLN A 136 17.64 -0.74 2.90
N GLN A 137 16.60 -0.05 2.41
CA GLN A 137 15.22 -0.14 2.85
C GLN A 137 14.34 0.44 1.73
N GLY A 138 13.09 -0.01 1.62
CA GLY A 138 12.20 0.44 0.55
C GLY A 138 10.89 -0.32 0.49
N TYR A 139 10.15 -0.10 -0.59
CA TYR A 139 8.90 -0.79 -0.89
C TYR A 139 9.03 -1.66 -2.14
N CYS A 140 7.98 -2.39 -2.50
CA CYS A 140 7.97 -3.46 -3.49
C CYS A 140 8.70 -3.13 -4.82
N ASP A 141 8.54 -1.92 -5.36
CA ASP A 141 9.22 -1.51 -6.59
C ASP A 141 10.74 -1.58 -6.49
N TYR A 142 11.33 -1.20 -5.35
CA TYR A 142 12.78 -1.28 -5.14
C TYR A 142 13.26 -2.73 -5.13
N TYR A 143 12.54 -3.60 -4.42
CA TYR A 143 12.89 -5.02 -4.30
C TYR A 143 12.74 -5.74 -5.64
N ALA A 144 11.61 -5.58 -6.32
CA ALA A 144 11.34 -6.18 -7.63
C ALA A 144 12.35 -5.69 -8.68
N THR A 145 12.65 -4.39 -8.71
CA THR A 145 13.64 -3.82 -9.63
C THR A 145 15.04 -4.35 -9.34
N ALA A 146 15.46 -4.36 -8.08
CA ALA A 146 16.77 -4.87 -7.69
C ALA A 146 16.93 -6.35 -8.01
N MET A 147 15.92 -7.18 -7.73
CA MET A 147 15.89 -8.60 -8.09
C MET A 147 16.09 -8.81 -9.58
N VAL A 148 15.33 -8.09 -10.41
CA VAL A 148 15.44 -8.18 -11.87
C VAL A 148 16.81 -7.73 -12.36
N VAL A 149 17.36 -6.64 -11.84
CA VAL A 149 18.68 -6.14 -12.26
C VAL A 149 19.80 -7.09 -11.84
N LEU A 150 19.79 -7.58 -10.61
CA LEU A 150 20.78 -8.54 -10.12
C LEU A 150 20.69 -9.87 -10.88
N ALA A 151 19.48 -10.37 -11.14
CA ALA A 151 19.27 -11.59 -11.92
C ALA A 151 19.81 -11.45 -13.35
N ARG A 152 19.52 -10.32 -14.02
CA ARG A 152 20.05 -10.02 -15.35
C ARG A 152 21.57 -9.91 -15.38
N ALA A 153 22.16 -9.32 -14.34
CA ALA A 153 23.62 -9.18 -14.22
C ALA A 153 24.36 -10.53 -14.20
N VAL A 154 23.69 -11.62 -13.80
CA VAL A 154 24.23 -12.99 -13.80
C VAL A 154 23.63 -13.87 -14.91
N GLY A 155 23.04 -13.24 -15.93
CA GLY A 155 22.59 -13.91 -17.15
C GLY A 155 21.20 -14.56 -17.06
N LEU A 156 20.44 -14.31 -15.98
CA LEU A 156 19.07 -14.82 -15.85
C LEU A 156 18.08 -13.88 -16.56
N PRO A 157 17.23 -14.38 -17.46
CA PRO A 157 16.20 -13.55 -18.06
C PRO A 157 15.14 -13.24 -17.01
N ALA A 158 14.97 -11.96 -16.68
CA ALA A 158 14.08 -11.53 -15.61
C ALA A 158 13.24 -10.30 -16.00
N ARG A 159 12.04 -10.17 -15.42
CA ARG A 159 11.13 -9.05 -15.66
C ARG A 159 10.39 -8.62 -14.40
N ILE A 160 9.98 -7.36 -14.36
CA ILE A 160 9.08 -6.83 -13.33
C ILE A 160 7.66 -7.10 -13.78
N VAL A 161 6.81 -7.50 -12.84
CA VAL A 161 5.37 -7.57 -13.01
C VAL A 161 4.71 -6.67 -11.99
N VAL A 162 3.62 -6.03 -12.39
CA VAL A 162 2.84 -5.12 -11.54
C VAL A 162 1.39 -5.59 -11.54
N GLY A 163 0.78 -5.63 -10.37
CA GLY A 163 -0.59 -6.07 -10.20
C GLY A 163 -1.05 -5.86 -8.78
N TYR A 164 -1.74 -6.86 -8.23
CA TYR A 164 -2.26 -6.82 -6.87
C TYR A 164 -1.94 -8.13 -6.14
N THR A 165 -1.68 -8.04 -4.84
CA THR A 165 -1.67 -9.20 -3.95
C THR A 165 -3.10 -9.69 -3.68
N SER A 166 -3.24 -10.88 -3.09
CA SER A 166 -4.52 -11.58 -2.90
C SER A 166 -5.55 -10.84 -2.02
N GLY A 167 -5.19 -9.71 -1.40
CA GLY A 167 -6.11 -8.90 -0.61
C GLY A 167 -6.55 -9.58 0.69
N GLU A 168 -7.72 -9.21 1.18
CA GLU A 168 -8.33 -9.76 2.40
C GLU A 168 -9.49 -10.69 2.04
N TYR A 169 -9.58 -11.85 2.68
CA TYR A 169 -10.73 -12.73 2.54
C TYR A 169 -11.87 -12.28 3.47
N ASP A 170 -13.01 -11.89 2.91
CA ASP A 170 -14.24 -11.63 3.64
C ASP A 170 -15.06 -12.92 3.78
N ALA A 171 -15.03 -13.51 4.98
CA ALA A 171 -15.77 -14.73 5.27
C ALA A 171 -17.30 -14.57 5.19
N ARG A 172 -17.84 -13.34 5.21
CA ARG A 172 -19.29 -13.11 5.13
C ARG A 172 -19.81 -13.23 3.70
N SER A 173 -19.06 -12.70 2.74
CA SER A 173 -19.39 -12.83 1.31
C SER A 173 -18.69 -14.02 0.65
N ALA A 174 -17.74 -14.66 1.34
CA ALA A 174 -16.88 -15.72 0.81
C ALA A 174 -16.03 -15.25 -0.38
N GLU A 175 -15.60 -13.99 -0.37
CA GLU A 175 -14.87 -13.35 -1.46
C GLU A 175 -13.51 -12.82 -0.99
N TYR A 176 -12.57 -12.69 -1.93
CA TYR A 176 -11.36 -11.90 -1.72
C TYR A 176 -11.60 -10.46 -2.14
N ILE A 177 -11.36 -9.52 -1.22
CA ILE A 177 -11.47 -8.09 -1.46
C ILE A 177 -10.08 -7.53 -1.73
N ILE A 178 -9.87 -7.08 -2.97
CA ILE A 178 -8.63 -6.47 -3.43
C ILE A 178 -8.83 -4.97 -3.57
N ARG A 179 -7.97 -4.19 -2.90
CA ARG A 179 -8.02 -2.73 -2.84
C ARG A 179 -6.76 -2.12 -3.45
N LYS A 180 -6.78 -0.80 -3.64
CA LYS A 180 -5.63 -0.05 -4.17
C LYS A 180 -4.36 -0.22 -3.31
N GLU A 181 -4.50 -0.40 -2.02
CA GLU A 181 -3.38 -0.64 -1.09
C GLU A 181 -2.72 -2.01 -1.28
N ASN A 182 -3.38 -2.95 -1.97
CA ASN A 182 -2.83 -4.25 -2.33
C ASN A 182 -1.99 -4.20 -3.61
N ALA A 183 -1.85 -3.02 -4.25
CA ALA A 183 -1.01 -2.84 -5.41
C ALA A 183 0.43 -3.28 -5.09
N HIS A 184 1.00 -4.11 -5.96
CA HIS A 184 2.26 -4.77 -5.68
C HIS A 184 3.05 -5.03 -6.96
N SER A 185 4.37 -5.01 -6.81
CA SER A 185 5.32 -5.30 -7.87
C SER A 185 6.19 -6.47 -7.43
N TRP A 186 6.36 -7.46 -8.30
CA TRP A 186 7.19 -8.64 -8.05
C TRP A 186 8.10 -8.92 -9.24
N ALA A 187 9.01 -9.87 -9.08
CA ALA A 187 9.93 -10.29 -10.12
C ALA A 187 9.49 -11.62 -10.72
N GLU A 188 9.68 -11.80 -12.03
CA GLU A 188 9.62 -13.11 -12.65
C GLU A 188 10.95 -13.43 -13.33
N VAL A 189 11.40 -14.68 -13.21
CA VAL A 189 12.60 -15.22 -13.86
C VAL A 189 12.17 -16.32 -14.83
N TYR A 190 12.73 -16.31 -16.03
CA TYR A 190 12.41 -17.30 -17.07
C TYR A 190 13.26 -18.55 -16.91
N PHE A 191 12.61 -19.71 -16.88
CA PHE A 191 13.25 -21.03 -16.84
C PHE A 191 12.89 -21.83 -18.09
N SER A 192 13.92 -22.39 -18.75
CA SER A 192 13.73 -23.18 -19.97
C SER A 192 12.83 -24.39 -19.72
N GLY A 193 11.80 -24.55 -20.54
CA GLY A 193 10.79 -25.61 -20.39
C GLY A 193 9.65 -25.27 -19.42
N PHE A 194 9.77 -24.21 -18.62
CA PHE A 194 8.78 -23.83 -17.60
C PHE A 194 8.18 -22.44 -17.81
N GLY A 195 8.88 -21.55 -18.51
CA GLY A 195 8.42 -20.18 -18.77
C GLY A 195 8.76 -19.22 -17.64
N TRP A 196 7.92 -18.21 -17.45
CA TRP A 196 8.08 -17.21 -16.40
C TRP A 196 7.66 -17.77 -15.04
N VAL A 197 8.55 -17.64 -14.05
CA VAL A 197 8.34 -18.11 -12.68
C VAL A 197 8.47 -16.94 -11.72
N GLU A 198 7.48 -16.77 -10.86
CA GLU A 198 7.36 -15.67 -9.88
C GLU A 198 8.41 -15.76 -8.77
N PHE A 199 8.97 -14.64 -8.32
CA PHE A 199 9.80 -14.52 -7.12
C PHE A 199 9.33 -13.32 -6.31
N GLU A 200 9.36 -13.44 -4.99
CA GLU A 200 8.90 -12.42 -4.05
C GLU A 200 10.08 -11.88 -3.20
N PRO A 201 10.85 -10.92 -3.74
CA PRO A 201 12.00 -10.36 -3.03
C PRO A 201 11.60 -9.45 -1.87
N THR A 202 10.33 -9.03 -1.75
CA THR A 202 9.91 -8.06 -0.73
C THR A 202 9.77 -8.72 0.62
N ALA A 203 10.62 -8.35 1.58
CA ALA A 203 10.58 -8.87 2.96
C ALA A 203 9.23 -8.64 3.67
N GLY A 204 8.47 -7.61 3.27
CA GLY A 204 7.13 -7.33 3.79
C GLY A 204 6.03 -8.27 3.28
N GLN A 205 6.35 -9.18 2.35
CA GLN A 205 5.44 -10.20 1.82
C GLN A 205 5.89 -11.61 2.21
N PRO A 206 4.96 -12.57 2.36
CA PRO A 206 5.28 -13.98 2.50
C PRO A 206 6.18 -14.46 1.35
N SER A 207 7.12 -15.38 1.65
CA SER A 207 7.88 -16.06 0.61
C SER A 207 6.98 -17.02 -0.18
N ILE A 208 7.37 -17.30 -1.42
CA ILE A 208 6.74 -18.33 -2.24
C ILE A 208 7.42 -19.67 -1.93
N ASP A 209 6.75 -20.51 -1.16
CA ASP A 209 7.27 -21.83 -0.80
C ASP A 209 7.03 -22.82 -1.95
N ARG A 210 8.10 -23.39 -2.51
CA ARG A 210 8.01 -24.44 -3.53
C ARG A 210 8.27 -25.81 -2.94
N LEU A 211 7.57 -26.80 -3.49
CA LEU A 211 7.86 -28.21 -3.21
C LEU A 211 9.33 -28.50 -3.53
N GLY A 212 10.07 -29.08 -2.58
CA GLY A 212 11.49 -29.41 -2.77
C GLY A 212 12.48 -28.27 -2.46
N ASP A 213 12.01 -27.08 -2.07
CA ASP A 213 12.85 -26.21 -1.24
C ASP A 213 12.95 -26.92 0.11
N GLY A 214 14.15 -27.22 0.62
CA GLY A 214 14.37 -28.02 1.85
C GLY A 214 13.71 -27.50 3.14
N ASN A 215 12.86 -26.48 3.05
CA ASN A 215 11.91 -26.00 4.04
C ASN A 215 10.51 -26.64 3.94
N ALA A 216 10.24 -27.49 2.94
CA ALA A 216 8.96 -28.14 2.72
C ALA A 216 8.71 -29.32 3.68
N THR A 217 8.63 -29.03 4.99
CA THR A 217 7.91 -29.88 5.95
C THR A 217 6.61 -29.18 6.34
N GLY A 218 5.70 -29.12 5.37
CA GLY A 218 4.33 -28.67 5.59
C GLY A 218 3.40 -29.33 4.57
N PRO A 219 2.21 -29.80 4.98
CA PRO A 219 1.21 -30.23 4.00
C PRO A 219 0.84 -29.06 3.07
N PRO A 220 0.29 -29.33 1.86
CA PRO A 220 -0.12 -28.28 0.92
C PRO A 220 -1.01 -27.24 1.63
N PRO A 221 -0.97 -25.96 1.21
CA PRO A 221 -1.70 -24.91 1.90
C PRO A 221 -3.20 -25.24 1.92
N SER A 222 -3.69 -25.65 3.09
CA SER A 222 -5.10 -25.58 3.40
C SER A 222 -5.49 -24.11 3.52
N LEU A 223 -6.69 -23.77 3.06
CA LEU A 223 -7.35 -22.47 3.28
C LEU A 223 -7.03 -21.95 4.69
N PRO A 224 -6.73 -20.65 4.87
CA PRO A 224 -6.14 -20.16 6.11
C PRO A 224 -7.09 -20.40 7.28
N ALA A 225 -6.73 -21.39 8.11
CA ALA A 225 -7.18 -21.44 9.49
C ALA A 225 -6.51 -20.27 10.21
N GLY A 226 -7.22 -19.17 10.35
CA GLY A 226 -6.78 -18.02 11.12
C GLY A 226 -6.47 -18.45 12.55
N GLN A 227 -5.18 -18.57 12.90
CA GLN A 227 -4.61 -18.51 14.25
C GLN A 227 -3.14 -18.97 14.28
N GLN A 228 -2.19 -18.23 13.69
CA GLN A 228 -0.75 -18.44 14.04
C GLN A 228 0.07 -17.16 14.26
N ALA A 229 -0.45 -15.98 13.91
CA ALA A 229 0.29 -14.71 14.09
C ALA A 229 0.43 -14.22 15.56
N VAL A 230 -0.08 -14.93 16.57
CA VAL A 230 -0.24 -14.40 17.95
C VAL A 230 0.68 -15.09 19.00
N SER A 231 1.56 -16.02 18.62
CA SER A 231 2.34 -16.78 19.63
C SER A 231 3.48 -15.96 20.25
N TRP A 232 4.23 -15.18 19.46
CA TRP A 232 5.38 -14.40 19.96
C TRP A 232 4.96 -13.15 20.76
N LEU A 233 3.75 -12.61 20.54
CA LEU A 233 3.18 -11.53 21.36
C LEU A 233 2.82 -12.02 22.78
N LYS A 234 2.47 -13.31 22.97
CA LYS A 234 2.03 -13.84 24.26
C LYS A 234 3.15 -13.95 25.29
N THR A 235 4.40 -14.09 24.87
CA THR A 235 5.53 -14.35 25.78
C THR A 235 6.11 -13.06 26.36
N SER A 236 6.15 -11.98 25.57
CA SER A 236 6.76 -10.70 25.99
C SER A 236 5.80 -9.78 26.76
N TRP A 237 4.48 -9.94 26.58
CA TRP A 237 3.47 -9.05 27.17
C TRP A 237 2.87 -9.56 28.48
N ARG A 238 3.06 -10.83 28.82
CA ARG A 238 2.51 -11.44 30.05
C ARG A 238 2.96 -10.70 31.32
N GLY A 239 4.20 -10.20 31.36
CA GLY A 239 4.70 -9.42 32.49
C GLY A 239 4.16 -7.98 32.57
N LEU A 240 3.83 -7.39 31.42
CA LEU A 240 3.28 -6.02 31.34
C LEU A 240 1.78 -6.02 31.64
N VAL A 241 1.02 -6.96 31.08
CA VAL A 241 -0.46 -7.05 31.18
C VAL A 241 -0.96 -7.45 32.57
N THR A 242 -0.16 -8.14 33.39
CA THR A 242 -0.53 -8.52 34.77
C THR A 242 -0.22 -7.43 35.79
N SER A 243 0.52 -6.39 35.41
CA SER A 243 0.76 -5.25 36.28
C SER A 243 -0.36 -4.21 36.13
N LEU A 244 -0.85 -3.67 37.25
CA LEU A 244 -1.81 -2.55 37.25
C LEU A 244 -1.33 -1.37 36.39
N GLY A 245 -0.01 -1.13 36.33
CA GLY A 245 0.59 -0.09 35.48
C GLY A 245 0.49 -0.37 33.98
N GLY A 246 0.67 -1.63 33.55
CA GLY A 246 0.58 -1.99 32.13
C GLY A 246 -0.85 -1.98 31.58
N GLN A 247 -1.85 -2.30 32.41
CA GLN A 247 -3.25 -2.21 32.00
C GLN A 247 -3.70 -0.76 31.73
N VAL A 248 -3.23 0.18 32.55
CA VAL A 248 -3.50 1.62 32.36
C VAL A 248 -2.80 2.15 31.09
N LEU A 249 -1.57 1.71 30.83
CA LEU A 249 -0.83 2.10 29.61
C LEU A 249 -1.47 1.54 28.34
N ILE A 250 -1.91 0.28 28.35
CA ILE A 250 -2.58 -0.35 27.21
C ILE A 250 -3.95 0.30 26.96
N GLY A 251 -4.72 0.56 28.03
CA GLY A 251 -5.98 1.30 27.92
C GLY A 251 -5.79 2.71 27.34
N GLY A 252 -4.76 3.43 27.79
CA GLY A 252 -4.39 4.73 27.25
C GLY A 252 -3.99 4.68 25.77
N MET A 253 -3.17 3.70 25.37
CA MET A 253 -2.76 3.52 23.97
C MET A 253 -3.92 3.16 23.05
N VAL A 254 -4.87 2.33 23.52
CA VAL A 254 -6.08 1.98 22.74
C VAL A 254 -6.96 3.21 22.55
N LEU A 255 -7.17 4.02 23.59
CA LEU A 255 -7.94 5.26 23.47
C LEU A 255 -7.28 6.27 22.53
N ILE A 256 -5.95 6.38 22.58
CA ILE A 256 -5.17 7.22 21.65
C ILE A 256 -5.31 6.69 20.22
N ALA A 257 -5.17 5.38 20.00
CA ALA A 257 -5.31 4.77 18.68
C ALA A 257 -6.72 4.98 18.11
N LEU A 258 -7.77 4.78 18.92
CA LEU A 258 -9.16 5.05 18.52
C LEU A 258 -9.40 6.53 18.21
N PHE A 259 -8.78 7.45 18.96
CA PHE A 259 -8.84 8.88 18.68
C PHE A 259 -8.18 9.23 17.34
N PHE A 260 -7.01 8.66 17.04
CA PHE A 260 -6.34 8.86 15.75
C PHE A 260 -7.11 8.23 14.60
N LEU A 261 -7.70 7.05 14.80
CA LEU A 261 -8.55 6.38 13.81
C LEU A 261 -9.79 7.23 13.47
N TRP A 262 -10.45 7.78 14.50
CA TRP A 262 -11.56 8.71 14.36
C TRP A 262 -11.16 10.03 13.67
N GLN A 263 -9.92 10.48 13.87
CA GLN A 263 -9.40 11.68 13.23
C GLN A 263 -9.07 11.47 11.74
N VAL A 264 -8.38 10.38 11.40
CA VAL A 264 -7.95 10.11 10.02
C VAL A 264 -9.13 9.67 9.15
N GLY A 265 -10.07 8.89 9.69
CA GLY A 265 -11.21 8.37 8.93
C GLY A 265 -12.12 9.44 8.32
N GLU A 266 -12.45 10.50 9.09
CA GLU A 266 -13.31 11.58 8.57
C GLU A 266 -12.57 12.47 7.56
N ILE A 267 -11.26 12.70 7.74
CA ILE A 267 -10.46 13.50 6.80
C ILE A 267 -10.28 12.75 5.47
N GLY A 268 -10.02 11.44 5.52
CA GLY A 268 -9.96 10.60 4.33
C GLY A 268 -11.28 10.62 3.56
N PHE A 269 -12.40 10.50 4.26
CA PHE A 269 -13.74 10.58 3.66
C PHE A 269 -14.01 11.93 2.98
N LEU A 270 -13.57 13.05 3.55
CA LEU A 270 -13.75 14.38 2.97
C LEU A 270 -12.98 14.59 1.66
N HIS A 271 -11.91 13.84 1.41
CA HIS A 271 -11.17 13.88 0.14
C HIS A 271 -11.79 13.00 -0.95
N LEU A 272 -12.67 12.05 -0.57
CA LEU A 272 -13.32 11.10 -1.48
C LEU A 272 -14.65 11.63 -2.03
N ILE A 273 -15.28 12.60 -1.36
CA ILE A 273 -16.55 13.19 -1.79
C ILE A 273 -16.35 14.45 -2.64
N PRO A 274 -17.29 14.80 -3.56
CA PRO A 274 -17.22 16.01 -4.36
C PRO A 274 -17.01 17.27 -3.50
N ALA A 275 -16.15 18.17 -3.94
CA ALA A 275 -15.75 19.35 -3.15
C ALA A 275 -16.91 20.19 -2.57
N PRO A 276 -18.00 20.46 -3.31
CA PRO A 276 -19.16 21.17 -2.75
C PRO A 276 -19.81 20.42 -1.57
N LYS A 277 -19.88 19.08 -1.65
CA LYS A 277 -20.43 18.23 -0.58
C LYS A 277 -19.48 18.18 0.62
N ALA A 278 -18.16 18.19 0.40
CA ALA A 278 -17.17 18.26 1.47
C ALA A 278 -17.30 19.57 2.28
N VAL A 279 -17.42 20.71 1.59
CA VAL A 279 -17.55 22.03 2.23
C VAL A 279 -18.84 22.14 3.03
N SER A 280 -19.97 21.72 2.46
CA SER A 280 -21.27 21.70 3.17
C SER A 280 -21.23 20.80 4.41
N ARG A 281 -20.61 19.62 4.31
CA ARG A 281 -20.47 18.69 5.44
C ARG A 281 -19.61 19.27 6.55
N ILE A 282 -18.46 19.86 6.23
CA ILE A 282 -17.59 20.52 7.21
C ILE A 282 -18.36 21.61 7.98
N TYR A 283 -19.09 22.48 7.26
CA TYR A 283 -19.85 23.55 7.89
C TYR A 283 -20.99 23.02 8.79
N SER A 284 -21.74 22.01 8.32
CA SER A 284 -22.80 21.38 9.14
C SER A 284 -22.28 20.76 10.43
N GLN A 285 -21.04 20.24 10.43
CA GLN A 285 -20.40 19.67 11.60
C GLN A 285 -19.95 20.77 12.58
N VAL A 286 -19.47 21.91 12.09
CA VAL A 286 -19.21 23.09 12.92
C VAL A 286 -20.49 23.59 13.56
N GLU A 287 -21.57 23.74 12.80
CA GLU A 287 -22.88 24.21 13.29
C GLU A 287 -23.45 23.26 14.36
N LYS A 288 -23.43 21.95 14.09
CA LYS A 288 -23.85 20.93 15.06
C LYS A 288 -23.00 20.94 16.33
N ALA A 289 -21.68 21.07 16.20
CA ALA A 289 -20.79 21.17 17.36
C ALA A 289 -20.98 22.47 18.15
N SER A 290 -21.37 23.56 17.48
CA SER A 290 -21.57 24.88 18.08
C SER A 290 -22.92 25.04 18.75
N SER A 291 -23.97 24.37 18.25
CA SER A 291 -25.32 24.39 18.84
C SER A 291 -25.34 24.00 20.34
N ARG A 292 -24.39 23.16 20.75
CA ARG A 292 -24.20 22.74 22.14
C ARG A 292 -23.42 23.76 22.98
N LEU A 293 -22.54 24.52 22.35
CA LEU A 293 -21.69 25.53 23.02
C LEU A 293 -22.36 26.90 23.10
N LEU A 294 -23.35 27.15 22.24
CA LEU A 294 -24.05 28.43 22.06
C LEU A 294 -25.57 28.22 22.11
N PRO A 295 -26.14 27.81 23.26
CA PRO A 295 -27.57 27.55 23.38
C PRO A 295 -28.43 28.80 23.12
N ASP A 296 -27.88 29.99 23.35
CA ASP A 296 -28.58 31.27 23.19
C ASP A 296 -28.50 31.83 21.76
N LEU A 297 -27.83 31.15 20.82
CA LEU A 297 -27.74 31.61 19.44
C LEU A 297 -29.09 31.38 18.72
N PRO A 298 -29.75 32.42 18.20
CA PRO A 298 -31.06 32.28 17.55
C PRO A 298 -31.03 31.33 16.35
N GLY A 299 -32.14 30.63 16.11
CA GLY A 299 -32.35 29.89 14.87
C GLY A 299 -32.37 30.84 13.65
N GLY A 300 -31.70 30.45 12.56
CA GLY A 300 -31.58 31.29 11.35
C GLY A 300 -30.41 32.28 11.35
N HIS A 301 -29.40 32.06 12.21
CA HIS A 301 -28.18 32.86 12.24
C HIS A 301 -27.38 32.77 10.93
N THR A 302 -26.67 33.84 10.60
CA THR A 302 -25.76 33.84 9.45
C THR A 302 -24.44 33.13 9.79
N PRO A 303 -23.69 32.62 8.79
CA PRO A 303 -22.38 32.02 9.02
C PRO A 303 -21.39 32.93 9.78
N HIS A 304 -21.45 34.24 9.54
CA HIS A 304 -20.63 35.22 10.26
C HIS A 304 -21.09 35.45 11.71
N GLN A 305 -22.39 35.38 11.99
CA GLN A 305 -22.90 35.44 13.37
C GLN A 305 -22.44 34.21 14.17
N LEU A 306 -22.48 33.02 13.57
CA LEU A 306 -21.93 31.80 14.16
C LEU A 306 -20.43 31.93 14.43
N GLN A 307 -19.66 32.43 13.47
CA GLN A 307 -18.23 32.67 13.61
C GLN A 307 -17.90 33.54 14.82
N VAL A 308 -18.54 34.70 14.94
CA VAL A 308 -18.29 35.67 16.01
C VAL A 308 -18.68 35.08 17.37
N ALA A 309 -19.87 34.48 17.47
CA ALA A 309 -20.35 33.89 18.72
C ALA A 309 -19.45 32.74 19.20
N LEU A 310 -19.06 31.83 18.30
CA LEU A 310 -18.20 30.69 18.61
C LEU A 310 -16.79 31.15 19.02
N THR A 311 -16.24 32.12 18.29
CA THR A 311 -14.92 32.70 18.59
C THR A 311 -14.92 33.34 19.98
N ASN A 312 -15.93 34.15 20.31
CA ASN A 312 -16.04 34.79 21.62
C ASN A 312 -16.23 33.79 22.76
N ARG A 313 -17.03 32.73 22.54
CA ARG A 313 -17.23 31.67 23.53
C ARG A 313 -15.95 30.90 23.82
N LEU A 314 -15.17 30.57 22.78
CA LEU A 314 -13.91 29.84 22.94
C LEU A 314 -12.79 30.73 23.53
N LYS A 315 -12.78 32.04 23.22
CA LYS A 315 -11.89 33.02 23.87
C LYS A 315 -12.21 33.21 25.35
N GLY A 316 -13.50 33.22 25.71
CA GLY A 316 -13.96 33.39 27.09
C GLY A 316 -13.67 32.21 28.02
N ALA A 317 -13.41 31.01 27.46
CA ALA A 317 -13.14 29.78 28.21
C ALA A 317 -11.73 29.70 28.86
N HIS A 318 -11.09 30.83 29.15
CA HIS A 318 -9.69 30.90 29.54
C HIS A 318 -9.46 30.47 31.01
N ASN A 319 -9.23 29.18 31.23
CA ASN A 319 -8.59 28.68 32.45
C ASN A 319 -7.07 28.48 32.22
N ARG A 320 -6.24 28.89 33.19
CA ARG A 320 -4.75 28.98 33.11
C ARG A 320 -4.01 27.74 32.56
N LEU A 321 -4.64 26.57 32.53
CA LEU A 321 -4.05 25.31 32.06
C LEU A 321 -4.24 25.00 30.56
N LEU A 322 -5.26 25.54 29.90
CA LEU A 322 -5.63 25.17 28.52
C LEU A 322 -5.57 26.31 27.50
N GLY A 323 -5.18 27.53 27.92
CA GLY A 323 -5.12 28.70 27.04
C GLY A 323 -4.23 28.55 25.79
N LYS A 324 -3.21 27.67 25.84
CA LYS A 324 -2.36 27.34 24.67
C LYS A 324 -3.02 26.37 23.68
N VAL A 325 -3.99 25.57 24.13
CA VAL A 325 -4.67 24.57 23.29
C VAL A 325 -5.72 25.23 22.39
N PHE A 326 -6.34 26.31 22.87
CA PHE A 326 -7.43 27.02 22.20
C PHE A 326 -7.01 28.32 21.51
N SER A 327 -5.71 28.61 21.39
CA SER A 327 -5.21 29.80 20.71
C SER A 327 -4.19 29.45 19.61
N PRO A 328 -4.33 29.95 18.36
CA PRO A 328 -5.43 30.75 17.82
C PRO A 328 -6.45 29.88 17.06
N VAL A 329 -7.66 29.73 17.61
CA VAL A 329 -8.79 29.02 16.96
C VAL A 329 -9.52 29.91 15.94
N ASP A 330 -9.39 31.24 16.07
CA ASP A 330 -10.03 32.24 15.22
C ASP A 330 -9.78 32.00 13.72
N SER A 331 -8.51 31.79 13.35
CA SER A 331 -8.10 31.60 11.95
C SER A 331 -8.67 30.31 11.34
N GLU A 332 -8.93 29.30 12.17
CA GLU A 332 -9.48 28.02 11.71
C GLU A 332 -10.99 28.10 11.52
N ILE A 333 -11.71 28.77 12.44
CA ILE A 333 -13.15 29.04 12.30
C ILE A 333 -13.39 29.95 11.09
N GLU A 334 -12.61 31.03 10.96
CA GLU A 334 -12.68 31.95 9.83
C GLU A 334 -12.45 31.24 8.50
N ALA A 335 -11.44 30.36 8.41
CA ALA A 335 -11.16 29.62 7.19
C ALA A 335 -12.30 28.68 6.78
N VAL A 336 -12.94 28.01 7.74
CA VAL A 336 -14.09 27.12 7.47
C VAL A 336 -15.32 27.91 7.06
N VAL A 337 -15.64 29.00 7.77
CA VAL A 337 -16.80 29.86 7.48
C VAL A 337 -16.64 30.58 6.15
N THR A 338 -15.46 31.14 5.87
CA THR A 338 -15.15 31.80 4.59
C THR A 338 -15.25 30.82 3.43
N LEU A 339 -14.78 29.58 3.58
CA LEU A 339 -14.91 28.56 2.54
C LEU A 339 -16.38 28.20 2.27
N HIS A 340 -17.21 28.12 3.31
CA HIS A 340 -18.65 27.88 3.16
C HIS A 340 -19.36 29.05 2.47
N VAL A 341 -19.08 30.29 2.90
CA VAL A 341 -19.66 31.49 2.28
C VAL A 341 -19.26 31.60 0.81
N ALA A 342 -17.98 31.36 0.49
CA ALA A 342 -17.49 31.34 -0.89
C ALA A 342 -18.13 30.22 -1.72
N GLN A 343 -18.52 29.09 -1.12
CA GLN A 343 -19.18 28.00 -1.85
C GLN A 343 -20.66 28.28 -2.14
N VAL A 344 -21.35 29.02 -1.27
CA VAL A 344 -22.81 29.23 -1.32
C VAL A 344 -23.20 30.57 -1.97
N PHE A 345 -22.42 31.63 -1.72
CA PHE A 345 -22.80 33.01 -2.08
C PHE A 345 -21.87 33.65 -3.14
N SER A 346 -20.78 32.99 -3.54
CA SER A 346 -19.89 33.49 -4.61
C SER A 346 -20.39 33.09 -6.00
N GLN A 347 -20.14 33.94 -6.98
CA GLN A 347 -20.33 33.63 -8.40
C GLN A 347 -19.31 32.62 -8.94
N HIS A 348 -18.18 32.44 -8.24
CA HIS A 348 -17.11 31.53 -8.62
C HIS A 348 -16.88 30.48 -7.54
N LEU A 349 -16.78 29.21 -7.94
CA LEU A 349 -16.48 28.10 -7.04
C LEU A 349 -15.08 28.25 -6.42
N PRO A 350 -14.89 27.86 -5.15
CA PRO A 350 -13.59 27.93 -4.49
C PRO A 350 -12.54 27.09 -5.23
N ALA A 351 -11.31 27.62 -5.33
CA ALA A 351 -10.20 26.90 -5.92
C ALA A 351 -9.83 25.65 -5.09
N LYS A 352 -9.26 24.63 -5.73
CA LYS A 352 -8.78 23.40 -5.05
C LYS A 352 -7.79 23.68 -3.91
N SER A 353 -7.03 24.77 -3.98
CA SER A 353 -6.13 25.23 -2.90
C SER A 353 -6.91 25.73 -1.68
N GLN A 354 -7.99 26.47 -1.88
CA GLN A 354 -8.87 26.99 -0.82
C GLN A 354 -9.63 25.85 -0.13
N ILE A 355 -10.09 24.86 -0.90
CA ILE A 355 -10.74 23.65 -0.36
C ILE A 355 -9.77 22.87 0.53
N ARG A 356 -8.54 22.62 0.06
CA ARG A 356 -7.49 21.96 0.86
C ARG A 356 -7.11 22.76 2.10
N ALA A 357 -7.12 24.09 2.04
CA ALA A 357 -6.90 24.93 3.20
C ALA A 357 -8.03 24.79 4.24
N GLY A 358 -9.30 24.76 3.81
CA GLY A 358 -10.44 24.55 4.70
C GLY A 358 -10.50 23.16 5.32
N ILE A 359 -10.14 22.09 4.58
CA ILE A 359 -10.03 20.73 5.15
C ILE A 359 -8.93 20.69 6.24
N ARG A 360 -7.79 21.36 6.03
CA ARG A 360 -6.73 21.48 7.05
C ARG A 360 -7.12 22.37 8.23
N ALA A 361 -7.96 23.38 8.02
CA ALA A 361 -8.53 24.15 9.11
C ALA A 361 -9.50 23.30 9.94
N TRP A 362 -10.38 22.53 9.28
CA TRP A 362 -11.30 21.62 9.94
C TRP A 362 -10.61 20.52 10.76
N SER A 363 -9.53 19.91 10.24
CA SER A 363 -8.80 18.87 10.98
C SER A 363 -8.24 19.37 12.31
N ARG A 364 -7.80 20.64 12.36
CA ARG A 364 -7.31 21.30 13.56
C ARG A 364 -8.45 21.79 14.47
N LEU A 365 -9.56 22.23 13.90
CA LEU A 365 -10.71 22.74 14.64
C LEU A 365 -11.54 21.63 15.31
N ARG A 366 -11.73 20.48 14.64
CA ARG A 366 -12.66 19.41 15.04
C ARG A 366 -12.40 18.85 16.43
N TRP A 367 -11.15 18.49 16.74
CA TRP A 367 -10.82 17.94 18.07
C TRP A 367 -10.91 19.00 19.16
N ARG A 368 -10.62 20.27 18.85
CA ARG A 368 -10.76 21.39 19.78
C ARG A 368 -12.23 21.64 20.10
N LEU A 369 -13.12 21.59 19.11
CA LEU A 369 -14.57 21.65 19.31
C LEU A 369 -15.10 20.44 20.09
N TRP A 370 -14.52 19.26 19.89
CA TRP A 370 -14.87 18.07 20.66
C TRP A 370 -14.44 18.20 22.14
N LEU A 371 -13.21 18.64 22.40
CA LEU A 371 -12.73 18.92 23.75
C LEU A 371 -13.55 20.01 24.44
N ALA A 372 -13.83 21.11 23.73
CA ALA A 372 -14.69 22.19 24.19
C ALA A 372 -16.07 21.68 24.62
N ASN A 373 -16.71 20.82 23.82
CA ASN A 373 -17.99 20.21 24.14
C ASN A 373 -17.96 19.22 25.31
N GLY A 374 -16.81 18.58 25.57
CA GLY A 374 -16.62 17.69 26.70
C GLY A 374 -16.31 18.42 28.01
N TRP A 375 -15.59 19.54 27.93
CA TRP A 375 -15.07 20.28 29.09
C TRP A 375 -15.94 21.45 29.55
N MET A 376 -16.70 22.10 28.67
CA MET A 376 -17.53 23.27 29.01
C MET A 376 -19.00 22.89 29.33
N ARG A 377 -19.21 21.68 29.84
CA ARG A 377 -20.50 21.23 30.37
C ARG A 377 -20.77 21.79 31.75
#